data_AF-A0A5M4DCM9-F1
#
_entry.id   AF-A0A5M4DCM9-F1
#
_cell.length_a   1.000
_cell.length_b   1.000
_cell.length_c   1.000
_cell.angle_alpha   90.00
_cell.angle_beta   90.00
_cell.angle_gamma   90.00
#
_symmetry.space_group_name_H-M   'P 1'
#
loop_
_entity.id
_entity.type
_entity.pdbx_description
1 polymer ?
#
loop_
_entity_poly.entity_id
_entity_poly.type
_entity_poly.pdbx_seq_one_letter_code
_entity_poly.pdbx_strand_id
1 'polypeptide(L)'
;MGRLDSRFIGIDELAAREKPEHDPSMSAIMPPFTSTANQYMRQELKYESDLIYHVFKGIEKPWNWGSAGEGYPDTSESLRSAMSRNPYMKVYVASGYYDLATPYFATEYTLSHMGLDPSLRANIATGEYEAGHMMYIHSPCLEQLKGDIGRFIESNSGA
;
A
#
# COMPACT_ATOMS: atom_id res chain seq x y z
N MET A 1 -4.28 -16.90 7.16
CA MET A 1 -3.21 -16.22 6.40
C MET A 1 -3.45 -14.72 6.50
N GLY A 2 -2.40 -13.90 6.43
CA GLY A 2 -2.54 -12.45 6.46
C GLY A 2 -3.14 -11.89 5.18
N ARG A 3 -4.03 -10.90 5.30
CA ARG A 3 -4.60 -10.21 4.12
C ARG A 3 -3.61 -9.21 3.55
N LEU A 4 -2.91 -8.47 4.40
CA LEU A 4 -1.86 -7.56 3.93
C LEU A 4 -0.59 -8.30 3.52
N ASP A 5 -0.28 -9.43 4.16
CA ASP A 5 0.89 -10.22 3.81
C ASP A 5 0.64 -11.70 4.11
N SER A 6 0.46 -12.49 3.05
CA SER A 6 0.13 -13.91 3.16
C SER A 6 1.25 -14.77 3.76
N ARG A 7 2.48 -14.26 3.90
CA ARG A 7 3.57 -14.95 4.61
C ARG A 7 3.29 -15.06 6.11
N PHE A 8 2.42 -14.21 6.66
CA PHE A 8 2.00 -14.28 8.06
C PHE A 8 0.89 -15.32 8.23
N ILE A 9 1.16 -16.31 9.08
CA ILE A 9 0.22 -17.36 9.47
C ILE A 9 -0.25 -17.06 10.90
N GLY A 10 -1.57 -17.05 11.09
CA GLY A 10 -2.20 -16.90 12.41
C GLY A 10 -2.89 -18.18 12.84
N ILE A 11 -3.31 -18.21 14.11
CA ILE A 11 -4.13 -19.28 14.67
C ILE A 11 -5.45 -18.65 15.08
N ASP A 12 -6.56 -19.14 14.55
CA ASP A 12 -7.90 -18.74 15.02
C ASP A 12 -8.21 -19.42 16.37
N GLU A 13 -8.83 -18.70 17.31
CA GLU A 13 -9.22 -19.27 18.60
C GLU A 13 -10.31 -20.33 18.45
N LEU A 14 -11.17 -20.17 17.43
CA LEU A 14 -12.24 -21.10 17.07
C LEU A 14 -12.15 -21.50 15.59
N ALA A 15 -11.76 -22.76 15.34
CA ALA A 15 -11.58 -23.32 13.99
C ALA A 15 -12.87 -23.47 13.16
N ALA A 16 -14.05 -23.17 13.72
CA ALA A 16 -15.35 -23.37 13.09
C ALA A 16 -15.96 -22.11 12.47
N ARG A 17 -15.21 -21.00 12.39
CA ARG A 17 -15.73 -19.73 11.85
C ARG A 17 -15.65 -19.66 10.33
N GLU A 18 -16.60 -18.95 9.73
CA GLU A 18 -16.62 -18.66 8.29
C GLU A 18 -15.62 -17.57 7.88
N LYS A 19 -15.18 -16.74 8.83
CA LYS A 19 -14.22 -15.65 8.61
C LYS A 19 -13.12 -15.69 9.68
N PRO A 20 -11.87 -15.33 9.33
CA PRO A 20 -10.79 -15.17 10.30
C PRO A 20 -11.18 -14.17 11.39
N GLU A 21 -10.76 -14.43 12.63
CA GLU A 21 -11.05 -13.53 13.75
C GLU A 21 -10.25 -12.24 13.67
N HIS A 22 -9.03 -12.33 13.13
CA HIS A 22 -8.16 -11.20 12.89
C HIS A 22 -7.27 -11.44 11.67
N ASP A 23 -6.64 -10.37 11.17
CA ASP A 23 -5.59 -10.48 10.16
C ASP A 23 -4.24 -10.69 10.88
N PRO A 24 -3.56 -11.84 10.73
CA PRO A 24 -2.28 -12.09 11.40
C PRO A 24 -1.16 -11.15 10.96
N SER A 25 -1.20 -10.64 9.72
CA SER A 25 -0.23 -9.64 9.27
C SER A 25 -0.41 -8.31 10.02
N MET A 26 -1.66 -7.90 10.26
CA MET A 26 -1.96 -6.75 11.10
C MET A 26 -1.52 -6.95 12.55
N SER A 27 -1.78 -8.11 13.13
CA SER A 27 -1.35 -8.43 14.50
C SER A 27 0.18 -8.38 14.66
N ALA A 28 0.93 -8.71 13.62
CA ALA A 28 2.39 -8.62 13.63
C ALA A 28 2.90 -7.19 13.42
N ILE A 29 2.23 -6.39 12.58
CA ILE A 29 2.68 -5.04 12.22
C ILE A 29 2.29 -4.00 13.28
N MET A 30 1.10 -4.10 13.85
CA MET A 30 0.53 -3.04 14.68
C MET A 30 1.29 -2.73 15.98
N PRO A 31 1.66 -3.74 16.81
CA PRO A 31 2.37 -3.48 18.05
C PRO A 31 3.71 -2.73 17.89
N PRO A 32 4.64 -3.14 17.00
CA PRO A 32 5.93 -2.46 16.90
C PRO A 32 5.82 -1.02 16.39
N PHE A 33 4.91 -0.73 15.45
CA PHE A 33 4.70 0.65 14.99
C PHE A 33 4.08 1.52 16.08
N THR A 34 3.09 0.98 16.81
CA THR A 34 2.42 1.70 17.89
C THR A 34 3.38 2.01 19.03
N SER A 35 4.18 1.03 19.47
CA SER A 35 5.13 1.21 20.56
C SER A 35 6.25 2.18 20.19
N THR A 36 6.80 2.05 18.98
CA THR A 36 7.88 2.93 18.49
C THR A 36 7.40 4.38 18.37
N ALA A 37 6.20 4.62 17.82
CA ALA A 37 5.65 5.96 17.74
C ALA A 37 5.43 6.58 19.13
N ASN A 38 4.87 5.83 20.08
CA ASN A 38 4.68 6.29 21.45
C ASN A 38 6.02 6.59 22.14
N GLN A 39 7.01 5.72 21.96
CA GLN A 39 8.35 5.93 22.50
C GLN A 39 8.97 7.21 21.94
N TYR A 40 8.93 7.40 20.62
CA TYR A 40 9.50 8.59 19.96
C TYR A 40 8.85 9.89 20.46
N MET A 41 7.52 9.93 20.56
CA MET A 41 6.81 11.10 21.07
C MET A 41 7.22 11.47 22.50
N ARG A 42 7.32 10.48 23.38
CA ARG A 42 7.62 10.72 24.81
C ARG A 42 9.11 10.96 25.07
N GLN A 43 9.98 10.18 24.44
CA GLN A 43 11.41 10.17 24.76
C GLN A 43 12.21 11.18 23.94
N GLU A 44 11.91 11.33 22.65
CA GLU A 44 12.68 12.22 21.76
C GLU A 44 12.03 13.59 21.67
N LEU A 45 10.74 13.65 21.35
CA LEU A 45 10.03 14.92 21.19
C LEU A 45 9.60 15.57 22.52
N LYS A 46 9.72 14.84 23.64
CA LYS A 46 9.27 15.26 24.98
C LYS A 46 7.81 15.72 25.01
N TYR A 47 6.98 15.13 24.15
CA TYR A 47 5.55 15.40 24.10
C TYR A 47 4.80 14.44 25.02
N GLU A 48 4.10 15.00 25.99
CA GLU A 48 3.29 14.27 26.95
C GLU A 48 1.82 14.67 26.83
N SER A 49 0.96 13.66 26.80
CA SER A 49 -0.49 13.82 26.73
C SER A 49 -1.18 12.62 27.36
N ASP A 50 -2.35 12.87 27.95
CA ASP A 50 -3.27 11.85 28.45
C ASP A 50 -4.21 11.31 27.35
N LEU A 51 -4.10 11.86 26.13
CA LEU A 51 -4.86 11.38 24.98
C LEU A 51 -4.35 9.99 24.56
N ILE A 52 -5.29 9.10 24.26
CA ILE A 52 -4.97 7.77 23.73
C ILE A 52 -4.48 7.91 22.29
N TYR A 53 -3.29 7.39 22.01
CA TYR A 53 -2.83 7.23 20.64
C TYR A 53 -3.62 6.11 19.96
N HIS A 54 -4.46 6.48 19.00
CA HIS A 54 -5.26 5.53 18.25
C HIS A 54 -4.71 5.39 16.84
N VAL A 55 -4.37 4.16 16.44
CA VAL A 55 -3.82 3.89 15.11
C VAL A 55 -4.88 4.02 14.00
N PHE A 56 -6.13 3.64 14.27
CA PHE A 56 -7.22 3.66 13.27
C PHE A 56 -8.48 4.43 13.68
N LYS A 57 -8.51 5.09 14.83
CA LYS A 57 -9.74 5.77 15.29
C LYS A 57 -10.09 6.92 14.34
N GLY A 58 -11.28 6.83 13.76
CA GLY A 58 -11.79 7.81 12.78
C GLY A 58 -11.71 7.37 11.33
N ILE A 59 -10.98 6.28 11.02
CA ILE A 59 -10.97 5.65 9.69
C ILE A 59 -12.23 4.80 9.46
N GLU A 60 -12.95 4.40 10.52
CA GLU A 60 -14.21 3.64 10.43
C GLU A 60 -15.46 4.51 10.20
N LYS A 61 -15.31 5.83 9.96
CA LYS A 61 -16.45 6.65 9.55
C LYS A 61 -16.95 6.15 8.19
N PRO A 62 -18.26 6.19 7.89
CA PRO A 62 -18.76 5.82 6.58
C PRO A 62 -18.13 6.74 5.54
N TRP A 63 -17.09 6.24 4.87
CA TRP A 63 -16.50 6.90 3.74
C TRP A 63 -17.58 7.02 2.67
N ASN A 64 -17.77 8.23 2.15
CA ASN A 64 -18.57 8.39 0.96
C ASN A 64 -17.75 7.89 -0.22
N TRP A 65 -17.84 6.60 -0.49
CA TRP A 65 -17.21 5.96 -1.63
C TRP A 65 -17.91 6.30 -2.96
N GLY A 66 -19.07 6.97 -2.93
CA GLY A 66 -19.87 7.17 -4.14
C GLY A 66 -20.12 5.84 -4.86
N SER A 67 -19.89 5.82 -6.18
CA SER A 67 -19.96 4.61 -7.01
C SER A 67 -18.94 3.53 -6.64
N ALA A 68 -17.82 3.88 -5.99
CA ALA A 68 -16.86 2.90 -5.50
C ALA A 68 -17.38 2.06 -4.33
N GLY A 69 -18.47 2.50 -3.68
CA GLY A 69 -19.11 1.78 -2.57
C GLY A 69 -19.77 0.47 -3.00
N GLU A 70 -19.97 0.27 -4.31
CA GLU A 70 -20.51 -0.96 -4.89
C GLU A 70 -19.48 -2.11 -4.97
N GLY A 71 -18.27 -1.89 -4.44
CA GLY A 71 -17.28 -2.93 -4.18
C GLY A 71 -16.05 -2.92 -5.09
N TYR A 72 -16.01 -2.02 -6.07
CA TYR A 72 -14.91 -1.93 -7.04
C TYR A 72 -14.48 -0.47 -7.22
N PRO A 73 -13.74 0.12 -6.24
CA PRO A 73 -13.10 1.41 -6.44
C PRO A 73 -12.18 1.35 -7.67
N ASP A 74 -12.50 2.13 -8.69
CA ASP A 74 -11.70 2.28 -9.89
C ASP A 74 -11.24 3.73 -10.05
N THR A 75 -9.93 3.90 -10.19
CA THR A 75 -9.28 5.21 -10.43
C THR A 75 -8.56 5.25 -11.78
N SER A 76 -8.70 4.20 -12.60
CA SER A 76 -8.04 4.05 -13.89
C SER A 76 -8.37 5.19 -14.85
N GLU A 77 -9.63 5.60 -14.93
CA GLU A 77 -10.06 6.74 -15.76
C GLU A 77 -9.43 8.06 -15.30
N SER A 78 -9.38 8.28 -13.99
CA SER A 78 -8.78 9.48 -13.41
C SER A 78 -7.28 9.52 -13.68
N LEU A 79 -6.58 8.40 -13.52
CA LEU A 79 -5.15 8.28 -13.83
C LEU A 79 -4.88 8.49 -15.33
N ARG A 80 -5.65 7.85 -16.22
CA ARG A 80 -5.56 8.07 -17.66
C ARG A 80 -5.75 9.52 -18.01
N SER A 81 -6.81 10.16 -17.48
CA SER A 81 -7.11 11.58 -17.72
C SER A 81 -5.95 12.48 -17.28
N ALA A 82 -5.37 12.22 -16.10
CA ALA A 82 -4.21 12.98 -15.60
C ALA A 82 -2.99 12.84 -16.52
N MET A 83 -2.64 11.60 -16.91
CA MET A 83 -1.51 11.34 -17.81
C MET A 83 -1.74 11.91 -19.22
N SER A 84 -2.96 11.86 -19.76
CA SER A 84 -3.27 12.46 -21.06
C SER A 84 -3.19 13.99 -21.03
N ARG A 85 -3.53 14.63 -19.90
CA ARG A 85 -3.42 16.08 -19.73
C ARG A 85 -1.98 16.54 -19.45
N ASN A 86 -1.17 15.68 -18.83
CA ASN A 86 0.23 15.94 -18.57
C ASN A 86 1.11 14.80 -19.13
N PRO A 87 1.52 14.89 -20.40
CA PRO A 87 2.40 13.89 -21.02
C PRO A 87 3.77 13.73 -20.37
N TYR A 88 4.16 14.65 -19.47
CA TYR A 88 5.40 14.57 -18.69
C TYR A 88 5.21 13.86 -17.34
N MET A 89 3.97 13.56 -16.94
CA MET A 89 3.70 12.85 -15.69
C MET A 89 4.29 11.44 -15.74
N LYS A 90 5.11 11.11 -14.74
CA LYS A 90 5.72 9.80 -14.55
C LYS A 90 5.04 9.09 -13.38
N VAL A 91 4.80 7.80 -13.52
CA VAL A 91 4.12 6.98 -12.51
C VAL A 91 4.99 5.78 -12.18
N TYR A 92 5.20 5.55 -10.89
CA TYR A 92 5.82 4.34 -10.38
C TYR A 92 4.82 3.59 -9.51
N VAL A 93 4.58 2.31 -9.78
CA VAL A 93 3.69 1.47 -8.96
C VAL A 93 4.47 0.33 -8.32
N ALA A 94 4.57 0.37 -7.00
CA ALA A 94 5.23 -0.66 -6.20
C ALA A 94 4.20 -1.65 -5.66
N SER A 95 4.40 -2.95 -5.89
CA SER A 95 3.46 -3.99 -5.46
C SER A 95 4.18 -5.13 -4.71
N GLY A 96 3.56 -5.66 -3.66
CA GLY A 96 4.02 -6.87 -2.99
C GLY A 96 3.38 -8.12 -3.58
N TYR A 97 4.16 -9.18 -3.83
CA TYR A 97 3.62 -10.45 -4.34
C TYR A 97 2.63 -11.13 -3.39
N TYR A 98 2.79 -10.91 -2.09
CA TYR A 98 2.00 -11.56 -1.05
C TYR A 98 0.87 -10.69 -0.50
N ASP A 99 0.59 -9.56 -1.15
CA ASP A 99 -0.48 -8.64 -0.80
C ASP A 99 -1.82 -9.12 -1.37
N LEU A 100 -2.76 -9.48 -0.50
CA LEU A 100 -4.12 -9.87 -0.90
C LEU A 100 -5.12 -8.72 -0.77
N ALA A 101 -4.71 -7.57 -0.24
CA ALA A 101 -5.52 -6.36 -0.19
C ALA A 101 -5.49 -5.61 -1.53
N THR A 102 -4.31 -5.48 -2.12
CA THR A 102 -4.09 -4.88 -3.44
C THR A 102 -3.19 -5.78 -4.29
N PRO A 103 -3.74 -6.88 -4.86
CA PRO A 103 -2.93 -7.86 -5.59
C PRO A 103 -2.17 -7.25 -6.76
N TYR A 104 -0.89 -7.59 -6.91
CA TYR A 104 -0.04 -7.03 -7.98
C TYR A 104 -0.62 -7.25 -9.38
N PHE A 105 -1.25 -8.41 -9.63
CA PHE A 105 -1.84 -8.71 -10.93
C PHE A 105 -3.07 -7.84 -11.24
N ALA A 106 -3.81 -7.39 -10.21
CA ALA A 106 -4.90 -6.43 -10.41
C ALA A 106 -4.36 -5.06 -10.86
N THR A 107 -3.17 -4.67 -10.36
CA THR A 107 -2.43 -3.49 -10.86
C THR A 107 -2.04 -3.67 -12.32
N GLU A 108 -1.37 -4.78 -12.68
CA GLU A 108 -0.97 -5.06 -14.06
C GLU A 108 -2.15 -5.07 -15.03
N TYR A 109 -3.25 -5.70 -14.62
CA TYR A 109 -4.50 -5.72 -15.37
C TYR A 109 -5.02 -4.31 -15.60
N THR A 110 -5.15 -3.51 -14.53
CA THR A 110 -5.65 -2.13 -14.61
C THR A 110 -4.79 -1.28 -15.55
N LEU A 111 -3.46 -1.29 -15.38
CA LEU A 111 -2.54 -0.51 -16.22
C LEU A 111 -2.62 -0.92 -17.70
N SER A 112 -2.81 -2.21 -17.97
CA SER A 112 -2.94 -2.73 -19.34
C SER A 112 -4.27 -2.41 -19.99
N HIS A 113 -5.34 -2.28 -19.20
CA HIS A 113 -6.73 -2.15 -19.69
C HIS A 113 -7.34 -0.76 -19.50
N MET A 114 -6.64 0.18 -18.84
CA MET A 114 -7.17 1.54 -18.63
C MET A 114 -7.31 2.38 -19.91
N GLY A 115 -6.88 1.85 -21.06
CA GLY A 115 -7.00 2.54 -22.35
C GLY A 115 -6.04 3.73 -22.52
N LEU A 116 -4.88 3.67 -21.87
CA LEU A 116 -3.85 4.71 -22.01
C LEU A 116 -3.24 4.68 -23.42
N ASP A 117 -3.07 5.87 -24.00
CA ASP A 117 -2.41 6.06 -25.29
C ASP A 117 -1.01 5.38 -25.30
N PRO A 118 -0.66 4.62 -26.35
CA PRO A 118 0.62 3.92 -26.43
C PRO A 118 1.85 4.83 -26.23
N SER A 119 1.79 6.09 -26.63
CA SER A 119 2.89 7.05 -26.47
C SER A 119 3.18 7.40 -25.01
N LEU A 120 2.21 7.23 -24.11
CA LEU A 120 2.34 7.54 -22.68
C LEU A 120 2.74 6.32 -21.84
N ARG A 121 2.73 5.11 -22.40
CA ARG A 121 3.03 3.88 -21.64
C ARG A 121 4.45 3.86 -21.07
N ALA A 122 5.41 4.47 -21.76
CA ALA A 122 6.80 4.59 -21.31
C ALA A 122 6.96 5.49 -20.06
N ASN A 123 5.91 6.21 -19.65
CA ASN A 123 5.92 7.00 -18.42
C ASN A 123 5.57 6.19 -17.16
N ILE A 124 5.15 4.93 -17.32
CA ILE A 124 4.80 4.05 -16.22
C ILE A 124 5.92 3.05 -16.00
N ALA A 125 6.37 2.95 -14.75
CA ALA A 125 7.24 1.88 -14.29
C ALA A 125 6.55 1.13 -13.15
N THR A 126 6.77 -0.18 -13.07
CA THR A 126 6.31 -1.01 -11.95
C THR A 126 7.50 -1.62 -11.24
N GLY A 127 7.30 -2.01 -9.98
CA GLY A 127 8.25 -2.82 -9.23
C GLY A 127 7.53 -3.78 -8.33
N GLU A 128 7.91 -5.04 -8.43
CA GLU A 128 7.33 -6.13 -7.66
C GLU A 128 8.34 -6.64 -6.62
N TYR A 129 7.85 -6.89 -5.41
CA TYR A 129 8.68 -7.22 -4.25
C TYR A 129 8.19 -8.49 -3.58
N GLU A 130 9.14 -9.32 -3.11
CA GLU A 130 8.90 -10.53 -2.30
C GLU A 130 8.45 -10.18 -0.87
N ALA A 131 7.36 -9.42 -0.76
CA ALA A 131 6.72 -8.97 0.47
C ALA A 131 5.21 -8.78 0.28
N GLY A 132 4.48 -8.48 1.35
CA GLY A 132 3.09 -8.03 1.29
C GLY A 132 2.94 -6.53 1.09
N HIS A 133 1.80 -5.99 1.53
CA HIS A 133 1.32 -4.62 1.36
C HIS A 133 2.30 -3.53 1.80
N MET A 134 3.09 -3.81 2.84
CA MET A 134 4.11 -2.90 3.36
C MET A 134 5.49 -3.46 3.04
N MET A 135 5.90 -3.45 1.77
CA MET A 135 7.14 -4.08 1.29
C MET A 135 8.39 -3.64 2.08
N TYR A 136 8.37 -2.42 2.61
CA TYR A 136 9.44 -1.83 3.40
C TYR A 136 9.63 -2.44 4.80
N ILE A 137 8.73 -3.30 5.30
CA ILE A 137 8.96 -4.03 6.56
C ILE A 137 9.92 -5.21 6.37
N HIS A 138 10.16 -5.62 5.12
CA HIS A 138 11.14 -6.65 4.77
C HIS A 138 12.42 -5.97 4.27
N SER A 139 13.50 -6.02 5.05
CA SER A 139 14.71 -5.23 4.79
C SER A 139 15.31 -5.37 3.39
N PRO A 140 15.42 -6.57 2.78
CA PRO A 140 15.86 -6.69 1.39
C PRO A 140 14.96 -5.95 0.41
N CYS A 141 13.63 -6.03 0.59
CA CYS A 141 12.68 -5.31 -0.25
C CYS A 141 12.69 -3.81 0.01
N LEU A 142 12.97 -3.35 1.24
CA LEU A 142 13.19 -1.93 1.54
C LEU A 142 14.39 -1.37 0.77
N GLU A 143 15.52 -2.09 0.80
CA GLU A 143 16.72 -1.69 0.07
C GLU A 143 16.47 -1.64 -1.44
N GLN A 144 15.82 -2.67 -1.98
CA GLN A 144 15.42 -2.72 -3.38
C GLN A 144 14.48 -1.55 -3.75
N LEU A 145 13.40 -1.35 -2.98
CA LEU A 145 12.42 -0.28 -3.18
C LEU A 145 13.07 1.10 -3.17
N LYS A 146 13.97 1.35 -2.21
CA LYS A 146 14.74 2.59 -2.15
C LYS A 146 15.58 2.80 -3.41
N GLY A 147 16.26 1.75 -3.87
CA GLY A 147 17.07 1.79 -5.09
C GLY A 147 16.24 2.03 -6.35
N ASP A 148 15.09 1.36 -6.47
CA ASP A 148 14.18 1.52 -7.62
C ASP A 148 13.60 2.92 -7.68
N ILE A 149 13.07 3.44 -6.56
CA ILE A 149 12.53 4.80 -6.48
C ILE A 149 13.64 5.82 -6.78
N GLY A 150 14.84 5.63 -6.24
CA GLY A 150 15.99 6.50 -6.52
C GLY A 150 16.29 6.58 -8.02
N ARG A 151 16.43 5.43 -8.68
CA ARG A 151 16.63 5.36 -10.14
C ARG A 151 15.48 5.96 -10.94
N PHE A 152 14.24 5.71 -10.51
CA PHE A 152 13.05 6.28 -11.15
C PHE A 152 13.07 7.81 -11.07
N ILE A 153 13.40 8.39 -9.91
CA ILE A 153 13.52 9.84 -9.75
C ILE A 153 14.68 10.37 -10.61
N GLU A 154 15.88 9.80 -10.51
CA GLU A 154 17.07 10.26 -11.23
C GLU A 154 16.88 10.25 -12.75
N SER A 155 16.32 9.15 -13.30
CA SER A 155 16.04 9.02 -14.73
C SER A 155 14.99 10.00 -15.26
N ASN A 156 14.22 10.65 -14.38
CA ASN A 156 13.16 11.59 -14.74
C ASN A 156 13.39 13.02 -14.20
N SER A 157 14.50 13.29 -13.52
CA SER A 157 14.81 14.61 -12.92
C SER A 157 15.46 15.61 -13.89
N GLY A 158 15.63 15.25 -15.16
CA GLY A 158 16.32 16.06 -16.18
C GLY A 158 15.53 16.28 -17.47
N ALA A 159 14.20 16.14 -17.43
CA ALA A 159 13.29 16.41 -18.54
C ALA A 159 12.60 17.77 -18.39
#